data_AF-L8JC74-F1
#
_entry.id   AF-L8JC74-F1
#
_cell.length_a   1.000
_cell.length_b   1.000
_cell.length_c   1.000
_cell.angle_alpha   90.00
_cell.angle_beta   90.00
_cell.angle_gamma   90.00
#
_symmetry.space_group_name_H-M   'P 1'
#
loop_
_entity.id
_entity.type
_entity.pdbx_description
1 polymer ?
#
loop_
_entity_poly.entity_id
_entity_poly.type
_entity_poly.pdbx_seq_one_letter_code
_entity_poly.pdbx_strand_id
1 'polypeptide(L)'
;MPVQYGSLPFNEQIAYFRQKANVPTERWADLWKNAHDRGFMVAGATKDDLLADFRLAIDKAIAEGKSLNWFKQQFNDIVARHGWEPYASGKSGSASWRAQVIYETNIRQSYTAGREQQIQQVKNRRPYGIYKHSGAEHPRHDHLSWNNLVIPLDDPWWDTHTPINGYGCKCKKLTASERDLKRLGLKVTAAPRVTTYEWIDKVTGEVHQIPKGIDPGFDYTPKSSAELTEKTQAVVTKKTPLAERLAPRIVDHAFSTVKGVGAESLSNLLAELDSPQVKAFEKALKSHDIKTLFLKAGELSGGKKARAIAEDVEAYLQSGKPNPLWNFTTRRVTRTNGFTAGSWNLVVVKAKASDRFTKVDARQLQQAIVRAIRKGGTDARYWSFSAAAESHLNSSARVVTTWAHEMGHQVYYKAGKPVIPPEVKGKQSLTRYGATNDSEWFAEHFAAWLLASKKLGELYPVINDYINDWVFNLID
;
A
#
# COMPACT_ATOMS: atom_id res chain seq x y z
N MET A 1 -45.66 -11.32 24.53
CA MET A 1 -44.93 -11.65 23.28
C MET A 1 -44.05 -10.45 22.93
N PRO A 2 -42.74 -10.61 22.69
CA PRO A 2 -41.92 -9.46 22.37
C PRO A 2 -42.25 -9.00 20.94
N VAL A 3 -42.76 -7.77 20.82
CA VAL A 3 -42.90 -7.08 19.54
C VAL A 3 -41.51 -6.61 19.12
N GLN A 4 -40.94 -7.18 18.06
CA GLN A 4 -39.76 -6.65 17.40
C GLN A 4 -40.20 -5.97 16.08
N TYR A 5 -40.49 -4.67 16.16
CA TYR A 5 -40.73 -3.83 14.99
C TYR A 5 -39.37 -3.44 14.39
N GLY A 6 -38.94 -4.18 13.38
CA GLY A 6 -37.73 -3.89 12.62
C GLY A 6 -37.82 -2.54 11.92
N SER A 7 -36.74 -1.77 11.92
CA SER A 7 -36.65 -0.52 11.17
C SER A 7 -36.96 -0.77 9.69
N LEU A 8 -37.89 -0.01 9.12
CA LEU A 8 -38.15 -0.03 7.67
C LEU A 8 -36.84 0.22 6.90
N PRO A 9 -36.58 -0.54 5.81
CA PRO A 9 -35.38 -0.36 5.00
C PRO A 9 -35.30 1.07 4.45
N PHE A 10 -34.11 1.67 4.49
CA PHE A 10 -33.88 3.00 3.94
C PHE A 10 -33.58 2.91 2.44
N ASN A 11 -34.62 3.04 1.63
CA ASN A 11 -34.56 2.77 0.18
C ASN A 11 -33.52 3.60 -0.56
N GLU A 12 -33.36 4.88 -0.22
CA GLU A 12 -32.39 5.78 -0.86
C GLU A 12 -30.95 5.33 -0.58
N GLN A 13 -30.67 4.85 0.64
CA GLN A 13 -29.38 4.24 0.98
C GLN A 13 -29.14 2.95 0.19
N ILE A 14 -30.13 2.07 0.12
CA ILE A 14 -30.05 0.79 -0.62
C ILE A 14 -29.80 1.05 -2.10
N ALA A 15 -30.59 1.93 -2.72
CA ALA A 15 -30.44 2.32 -4.12
C ALA A 15 -29.04 2.90 -4.38
N TYR A 16 -28.56 3.80 -3.51
CA TYR A 16 -27.24 4.39 -3.60
C TYR A 16 -26.10 3.36 -3.43
N PHE A 17 -26.28 2.36 -2.57
CA PHE A 17 -25.24 1.34 -2.39
C PHE A 17 -25.20 0.36 -3.58
N ARG A 18 -26.37 -0.06 -4.08
CA ARG A 18 -26.49 -1.05 -5.16
C ARG A 18 -25.97 -0.57 -6.52
N GLN A 19 -25.94 0.74 -6.76
CA GLN A 19 -25.36 1.33 -7.96
C GLN A 19 -23.81 1.32 -7.98
N LYS A 20 -23.14 0.89 -6.90
CA LYS A 20 -21.68 0.81 -6.86
C LYS A 20 -21.16 -0.38 -7.65
N ALA A 21 -20.18 -0.12 -8.51
CA ALA A 21 -19.40 -1.14 -9.22
C ALA A 21 -18.21 -1.56 -8.38
N ASN A 22 -17.83 -2.84 -8.44
CA ASN A 22 -16.57 -3.29 -7.84
C ASN A 22 -15.41 -2.62 -8.56
N VAL A 23 -14.51 -2.01 -7.80
CA VAL A 23 -13.28 -1.41 -8.31
C VAL A 23 -12.13 -2.04 -7.53
N PRO A 24 -11.35 -2.93 -8.17
CA PRO A 24 -10.11 -3.44 -7.60
C PRO A 24 -9.16 -2.29 -7.26
N THR A 25 -8.81 -2.20 -5.99
CA THR A 25 -7.78 -1.27 -5.51
C THR A 25 -6.87 -1.95 -4.52
N GLU A 26 -5.66 -1.44 -4.40
CA GLU A 26 -4.63 -1.95 -3.51
C GLU A 26 -4.58 -1.11 -2.24
N ARG A 27 -4.88 0.18 -2.40
CA ARG A 27 -4.96 1.17 -1.35
C ARG A 27 -6.34 1.82 -1.37
N TRP A 28 -6.67 2.50 -0.28
CA TRP A 28 -7.89 3.28 -0.22
C TRP A 28 -7.78 4.56 -1.09
N ALA A 29 -6.56 5.06 -1.33
CA ALA A 29 -6.31 6.29 -2.09
C ALA A 29 -6.28 6.09 -3.62
N ASP A 30 -6.33 4.85 -4.12
CA ASP A 30 -6.34 4.58 -5.57
C ASP A 30 -7.65 5.05 -6.25
N LEU A 31 -8.69 5.29 -5.45
CA LEU A 31 -9.92 5.97 -5.85
C LEU A 31 -10.08 7.20 -4.95
N TRP A 32 -10.51 8.33 -5.53
CA TRP A 32 -10.49 9.61 -4.82
C TRP A 32 -11.84 10.32 -4.86
N LYS A 33 -12.26 10.87 -3.71
CA LYS A 33 -13.45 11.73 -3.55
C LYS A 33 -14.71 11.14 -4.22
N ASN A 34 -15.30 11.88 -5.16
CA ASN A 34 -16.54 11.53 -5.87
C ASN A 34 -16.47 10.17 -6.59
N ALA A 35 -15.28 9.66 -6.90
CA ALA A 35 -15.16 8.31 -7.46
C ALA A 35 -15.62 7.23 -6.45
N HIS A 36 -15.53 7.51 -5.14
CA HIS A 36 -16.14 6.69 -4.10
C HIS A 36 -17.67 6.63 -4.17
N ASP A 37 -18.38 7.53 -4.88
CA ASP A 37 -19.84 7.45 -5.01
C ASP A 37 -20.28 6.20 -5.78
N ARG A 38 -19.40 5.73 -6.67
CA ARG A 38 -19.68 4.72 -7.68
C ARG A 38 -18.77 3.51 -7.58
N GLY A 39 -17.62 3.62 -6.92
CA GLY A 39 -16.77 2.48 -6.59
C GLY A 39 -17.15 1.83 -5.27
N PHE A 40 -17.21 0.49 -5.26
CA PHE A 40 -17.03 -0.33 -4.07
C PHE A 40 -15.64 -0.94 -4.13
N MET A 41 -14.87 -0.73 -3.07
CA MET A 41 -13.48 -1.16 -2.99
C MET A 41 -13.13 -1.57 -1.58
N VAL A 42 -12.22 -2.54 -1.47
CA VAL A 42 -11.59 -2.95 -0.23
C VAL A 42 -10.10 -3.01 -0.52
N ALA A 43 -9.31 -2.13 0.10
CA ALA A 43 -7.88 -1.99 -0.23
C ALA A 43 -7.11 -3.32 -0.15
N GLY A 44 -6.51 -3.77 -1.25
CA GLY A 44 -5.75 -5.02 -1.31
C GLY A 44 -6.62 -6.27 -1.57
N ALA A 45 -7.94 -6.12 -1.65
CA ALA A 45 -8.83 -7.13 -2.21
C ALA A 45 -8.99 -6.85 -3.71
N THR A 46 -8.06 -7.36 -4.52
CA THR A 46 -7.98 -7.07 -5.95
C THR A 46 -8.70 -8.09 -6.82
N LYS A 47 -9.13 -9.23 -6.25
CA LYS A 47 -9.96 -10.23 -6.96
C LYS A 47 -11.41 -9.77 -7.03
N ASP A 48 -12.01 -9.81 -8.22
CA ASP A 48 -13.40 -9.36 -8.44
C ASP A 48 -14.42 -10.14 -7.61
N ASP A 49 -14.27 -11.46 -7.51
CA ASP A 49 -15.18 -12.33 -6.73
C ASP A 49 -15.11 -12.04 -5.22
N LEU A 50 -13.91 -11.73 -4.70
CA LEU A 50 -13.70 -11.33 -3.32
C LEU A 50 -14.42 -9.99 -3.03
N LEU A 51 -14.29 -9.01 -3.94
CA LEU A 51 -15.00 -7.74 -3.82
C LEU A 51 -16.52 -7.91 -3.95
N ALA A 52 -16.99 -8.78 -4.85
CA ALA A 52 -18.40 -9.08 -5.02
C ALA A 52 -19.00 -9.64 -3.72
N ASP A 53 -18.32 -10.59 -3.09
CA ASP A 53 -18.75 -11.17 -1.82
C ASP A 53 -18.79 -10.15 -0.69
N PHE A 54 -17.79 -9.27 -0.56
CA PHE A 54 -17.83 -8.19 0.43
C PHE A 54 -18.96 -7.20 0.16
N ARG A 55 -19.17 -6.82 -1.11
CA ARG A 55 -20.26 -5.91 -1.50
C ARG A 55 -21.62 -6.52 -1.18
N LEU A 56 -21.82 -7.81 -1.47
CA LEU A 56 -23.04 -8.54 -1.15
C LEU A 56 -23.28 -8.62 0.36
N ALA A 57 -22.23 -8.85 1.16
CA ALA A 57 -22.35 -8.87 2.62
C ALA A 57 -22.76 -7.50 3.17
N ILE A 58 -22.22 -6.39 2.63
CA ILE A 58 -22.64 -5.04 3.02
C ILE A 58 -24.06 -4.72 2.53
N ASP A 59 -24.44 -5.11 1.30
CA ASP A 59 -25.80 -4.91 0.79
C ASP A 59 -26.83 -5.57 1.72
N LYS A 60 -26.59 -6.82 2.13
CA LYS A 60 -27.42 -7.52 3.11
C LYS A 60 -27.46 -6.80 4.45
N ALA A 61 -26.32 -6.27 4.91
CA ALA A 61 -26.30 -5.50 6.15
C ALA A 61 -27.16 -4.24 6.09
N ILE A 62 -27.16 -3.53 4.97
CA ILE A 62 -28.00 -2.34 4.73
C ILE A 62 -29.47 -2.74 4.60
N ALA A 63 -29.79 -3.70 3.74
CA ALA A 63 -31.14 -4.05 3.37
C ALA A 63 -31.91 -4.77 4.50
N GLU A 64 -31.22 -5.61 5.27
CA GLU A 64 -31.82 -6.45 6.33
C GLU A 64 -31.47 -5.97 7.75
N GLY A 65 -30.69 -4.89 7.89
CA GLY A 65 -30.29 -4.36 9.20
C GLY A 65 -29.36 -5.30 10.00
N LYS A 66 -28.46 -6.02 9.33
CA LYS A 66 -27.50 -6.91 10.02
C LYS A 66 -26.52 -6.11 10.88
N SER A 67 -26.03 -6.74 11.95
CA SER A 67 -25.09 -6.12 12.89
C SER A 67 -23.64 -6.20 12.41
N LEU A 68 -22.77 -5.39 13.04
CA LEU A 68 -21.32 -5.48 12.85
C LEU A 68 -20.78 -6.89 13.19
N ASN A 69 -21.30 -7.53 14.23
CA ASN A 69 -20.84 -8.88 14.61
C ASN A 69 -21.17 -9.92 13.55
N TRP A 70 -22.37 -9.82 12.95
CA TRP A 70 -22.73 -10.65 11.79
C TRP A 70 -21.78 -10.39 10.62
N PHE A 71 -21.48 -9.12 10.31
CA PHE A 71 -20.54 -8.81 9.23
C PHE A 71 -19.12 -9.32 9.52
N LYS A 72 -18.65 -9.28 10.77
CA LYS A 72 -17.34 -9.85 11.15
C LYS A 72 -17.27 -11.36 10.90
N GLN A 73 -18.35 -12.09 11.15
CA GLN A 73 -18.44 -13.51 10.83
C GLN A 73 -18.36 -13.72 9.30
N GLN A 74 -19.20 -13.01 8.54
CA GLN A 74 -19.17 -13.08 7.07
C GLN A 74 -17.82 -12.68 6.48
N PHE A 75 -17.17 -11.67 7.06
CA PHE A 75 -15.83 -11.24 6.66
C PHE A 75 -14.84 -12.40 6.78
N ASN A 76 -14.80 -13.09 7.92
CA ASN A 76 -13.92 -14.23 8.12
C ASN A 76 -14.21 -15.36 7.13
N ASP A 77 -15.49 -15.66 6.87
CA ASP A 77 -15.90 -16.69 5.92
C ASP A 77 -15.48 -16.36 4.48
N ILE A 78 -15.63 -15.09 4.07
CA ILE A 78 -15.23 -14.59 2.74
C ILE A 78 -13.71 -14.68 2.57
N VAL A 79 -12.97 -14.16 3.55
CA VAL A 79 -11.49 -14.17 3.60
C VAL A 79 -10.96 -15.60 3.46
N ALA A 80 -11.51 -16.53 4.24
CA ALA A 80 -11.13 -17.95 4.20
C ALA A 80 -11.43 -18.61 2.85
N ARG A 81 -12.63 -18.38 2.28
CA ARG A 81 -13.03 -18.94 0.98
C ARG A 81 -12.13 -18.50 -0.17
N HIS A 82 -11.65 -17.26 -0.13
CA HIS A 82 -10.85 -16.67 -1.21
C HIS A 82 -9.33 -16.82 -1.01
N GLY A 83 -8.90 -17.41 0.11
CA GLY A 83 -7.49 -17.51 0.50
C GLY A 83 -6.81 -16.14 0.59
N TRP A 84 -7.56 -15.11 0.98
CA TRP A 84 -7.05 -13.74 1.05
C TRP A 84 -6.62 -13.42 2.46
N GLU A 85 -5.40 -12.95 2.67
CA GLU A 85 -4.95 -12.46 3.97
C GLU A 85 -5.03 -10.93 3.98
N PRO A 86 -5.90 -10.33 4.81
CA PRO A 86 -6.02 -8.89 4.85
C PRO A 86 -4.72 -8.28 5.38
N TYR A 87 -3.99 -7.55 4.52
CA TYR A 87 -2.81 -6.79 4.94
C TYR A 87 -3.18 -5.91 6.15
N ALA A 88 -2.42 -6.11 7.22
CA ALA A 88 -2.63 -5.53 8.52
C ALA A 88 -1.47 -4.60 8.83
N SER A 89 -1.75 -3.34 9.10
CA SER A 89 -0.87 -2.54 9.94
C SER A 89 -0.87 -3.13 11.36
N GLY A 90 -0.15 -4.23 11.58
CA GLY A 90 0.55 -4.51 12.84
C GLY A 90 -0.24 -4.82 14.11
N LYS A 91 -1.50 -5.26 14.08
CA LYS A 91 -2.19 -5.68 15.32
C LYS A 91 -2.86 -7.03 15.15
N SER A 92 -2.60 -7.97 16.06
CA SER A 92 -3.42 -9.18 16.23
C SER A 92 -4.83 -8.72 16.67
N GLY A 93 -5.75 -8.64 15.71
CA GLY A 93 -6.97 -7.82 15.78
C GLY A 93 -7.30 -7.13 14.45
N SER A 94 -6.38 -7.19 13.49
CA SER A 94 -6.42 -6.57 12.17
C SER A 94 -7.64 -6.94 11.33
N ALA A 95 -8.03 -8.22 11.26
CA ALA A 95 -9.22 -8.66 10.51
C ALA A 95 -10.51 -8.09 11.12
N SER A 96 -10.66 -8.16 12.45
CA SER A 96 -11.84 -7.66 13.17
C SER A 96 -11.97 -6.14 13.11
N TRP A 97 -10.86 -5.42 13.27
CA TRP A 97 -10.81 -3.97 13.11
C TRP A 97 -11.09 -3.56 11.66
N ARG A 98 -10.47 -4.24 10.69
CA ARG A 98 -10.66 -3.96 9.28
C ARG A 98 -12.10 -4.22 8.83
N ALA A 99 -12.69 -5.33 9.26
CA ALA A 99 -14.10 -5.61 9.03
C ALA A 99 -14.98 -4.48 9.60
N GLN A 100 -14.65 -3.98 10.79
CA GLN A 100 -15.36 -2.84 11.37
C GLN A 100 -15.20 -1.55 10.55
N VAL A 101 -14.01 -1.22 10.07
CA VAL A 101 -13.79 -0.03 9.24
C VAL A 101 -14.56 -0.15 7.92
N ILE A 102 -14.51 -1.30 7.24
CA ILE A 102 -15.24 -1.55 5.98
C ILE A 102 -16.74 -1.39 6.22
N TYR A 103 -17.26 -2.05 7.27
CA TYR A 103 -18.66 -2.00 7.64
C TYR A 103 -19.11 -0.57 7.96
N GLU A 104 -18.50 0.08 8.95
CA GLU A 104 -18.95 1.38 9.42
C GLU A 104 -18.84 2.45 8.33
N THR A 105 -17.76 2.44 7.55
CA THR A 105 -17.55 3.43 6.49
C THR A 105 -18.60 3.29 5.40
N ASN A 106 -18.85 2.07 4.89
CA ASN A 106 -19.83 1.87 3.82
C ASN A 106 -21.27 2.12 4.28
N ILE A 107 -21.64 1.66 5.49
CA ILE A 107 -22.98 1.87 6.05
C ILE A 107 -23.24 3.36 6.22
N ARG A 108 -22.30 4.12 6.81
CA ARG A 108 -22.50 5.54 7.08
C ARG A 108 -22.45 6.39 5.81
N GLN A 109 -21.52 6.12 4.89
CA GLN A 109 -21.43 6.85 3.63
C GLN A 109 -22.69 6.66 2.78
N SER A 110 -23.17 5.42 2.65
CA SER A 110 -24.40 5.15 1.90
C SER A 110 -25.63 5.76 2.57
N TYR A 111 -25.69 5.74 3.90
CA TYR A 111 -26.76 6.41 4.65
C TYR A 111 -26.73 7.93 4.41
N THR A 112 -25.57 8.57 4.50
CA THR A 112 -25.40 9.99 4.19
C THR A 112 -25.87 10.32 2.78
N ALA A 113 -25.48 9.53 1.77
CA ALA A 113 -25.88 9.78 0.40
C ALA A 113 -27.41 9.71 0.22
N GLY A 114 -28.06 8.72 0.83
CA GLY A 114 -29.52 8.65 0.86
C GLY A 114 -30.14 9.86 1.57
N ARG A 115 -29.53 10.32 2.66
CA ARG A 115 -29.98 11.53 3.36
C ARG A 115 -29.82 12.77 2.51
N GLU A 116 -28.71 12.95 1.80
CA GLU A 116 -28.53 14.08 0.88
C GLU A 116 -29.62 14.11 -0.20
N GLN A 117 -30.02 12.96 -0.74
CA GLN A 117 -31.15 12.88 -1.67
C GLN A 117 -32.45 13.37 -1.03
N GLN A 118 -32.77 12.95 0.20
CA GLN A 118 -33.95 13.44 0.93
C GLN A 118 -33.84 14.94 1.24
N ILE A 119 -32.65 15.43 1.57
CA ILE A 119 -32.38 16.86 1.84
C ILE A 119 -32.71 17.68 0.59
N GLN A 120 -32.25 17.27 -0.59
CA GLN A 120 -32.56 17.98 -1.83
C GLN A 120 -34.06 18.04 -2.12
N GLN A 121 -34.82 17.00 -1.80
CA GLN A 121 -36.29 16.97 -1.99
C GLN A 121 -37.03 17.95 -1.06
N VAL A 122 -36.50 18.21 0.15
CA VAL A 122 -37.16 19.04 1.16
C VAL A 122 -36.55 20.43 1.33
N LYS A 123 -35.43 20.74 0.64
CA LYS A 123 -34.66 21.97 0.86
C LYS A 123 -35.50 23.25 0.72
N ASN A 124 -36.46 23.26 -0.21
CA ASN A 124 -37.36 24.40 -0.42
C ASN A 124 -38.21 24.72 0.83
N ARG A 125 -38.49 23.73 1.68
CA ARG A 125 -39.26 23.87 2.92
C ARG A 125 -38.36 23.91 4.17
N ARG A 126 -37.14 23.39 4.07
CA ARG A 126 -36.16 23.27 5.16
C ARG A 126 -34.78 23.71 4.65
N PRO A 127 -34.58 25.00 4.37
CA PRO A 127 -33.42 25.48 3.61
C PRO A 127 -32.11 25.52 4.41
N TYR A 128 -32.13 25.19 5.70
CA TYR A 128 -30.96 25.26 6.57
C TYR A 128 -30.45 23.88 6.95
N GLY A 129 -29.14 23.67 6.85
CA GLY A 129 -28.43 22.52 7.40
C GLY A 129 -27.89 22.83 8.79
N ILE A 130 -28.03 21.89 9.72
CA ILE A 130 -27.42 21.93 11.05
C ILE A 130 -26.33 20.87 11.09
N TYR A 131 -25.09 21.27 11.31
CA TYR A 131 -24.00 20.34 11.58
C TYR A 131 -24.11 19.86 13.03
N LYS A 132 -24.33 18.56 13.23
CA LYS A 132 -24.51 17.96 14.56
C LYS A 132 -23.35 17.04 14.89
N HIS A 133 -22.56 17.42 15.89
CA HIS A 133 -21.53 16.56 16.43
C HIS A 133 -22.15 15.34 17.13
N SER A 134 -21.47 14.19 17.10
CA SER A 134 -22.03 12.93 17.59
C SER A 134 -22.14 12.83 19.11
N GLY A 135 -21.54 13.75 19.86
CA GLY A 135 -21.37 13.63 21.30
C GLY A 135 -20.30 12.61 21.70
N ALA A 136 -19.30 12.38 20.84
CA ALA A 136 -18.17 11.52 21.20
C ALA A 136 -17.39 12.10 22.40
N GLU A 137 -16.96 11.22 23.30
CA GLU A 137 -16.17 11.56 24.50
C GLU A 137 -14.80 12.16 24.14
N HIS A 138 -14.18 11.65 23.07
CA HIS A 138 -12.95 12.18 22.49
C HIS A 138 -13.22 12.76 21.09
N PRO A 139 -13.76 13.98 21.01
CA PRO A 139 -14.15 14.58 19.74
C PRO A 139 -12.95 15.10 18.96
N ARG A 140 -13.06 15.09 17.62
CA ARG A 140 -12.21 15.96 16.79
C ARG A 140 -12.60 17.41 17.10
N HIS A 141 -11.65 18.23 17.56
CA HIS A 141 -11.94 19.59 18.02
C HIS A 141 -12.61 20.46 16.94
N ASP A 142 -12.19 20.30 15.68
CA ASP A 142 -12.83 20.98 14.54
C ASP A 142 -14.32 20.60 14.44
N HIS A 143 -14.65 19.31 14.53
CA HIS A 143 -16.04 18.83 14.44
C HIS A 143 -16.89 19.30 15.63
N LEU A 144 -16.28 19.39 16.81
CA LEU A 144 -16.94 19.94 18.00
C LEU A 144 -17.23 21.43 17.82
N SER A 145 -16.28 22.19 17.26
CA SER A 145 -16.46 23.61 16.95
C SER A 145 -17.57 23.87 15.93
N TRP A 146 -17.86 22.91 15.07
CA TRP A 146 -18.95 22.98 14.10
C TRP A 146 -20.31 22.56 14.66
N ASN A 147 -20.38 22.07 15.90
CA ASN A 147 -21.63 21.60 16.47
C ASN A 147 -22.67 22.73 16.58
N ASN A 148 -23.86 22.47 16.06
CA ASN A 148 -24.98 23.39 15.94
C ASN A 148 -24.73 24.60 15.01
N LEU A 149 -23.70 24.58 14.16
CA LEU A 149 -23.62 25.55 13.06
C LEU A 149 -24.83 25.36 12.15
N VAL A 150 -25.48 26.48 11.80
CA VAL A 150 -26.67 26.51 10.96
C VAL A 150 -26.31 27.25 9.68
N ILE A 151 -26.14 26.51 8.60
CA ILE A 151 -25.64 27.03 7.33
C ILE A 151 -26.70 26.75 6.25
N PRO A 152 -27.04 27.71 5.37
CA PRO A 152 -27.91 27.45 4.23
C PRO A 152 -27.46 26.20 3.44
N LEU A 153 -28.40 25.39 2.98
CA LEU A 153 -28.08 24.12 2.31
C LEU A 153 -27.37 24.29 0.95
N ASP A 154 -27.57 25.43 0.29
CA ASP A 154 -26.91 25.77 -0.99
C ASP A 154 -25.55 26.48 -0.79
N ASP A 155 -25.07 26.60 0.45
CA ASP A 155 -23.74 27.16 0.74
C ASP A 155 -22.61 26.18 0.32
N PRO A 156 -21.56 26.65 -0.40
CA PRO A 156 -20.44 25.81 -0.86
C PRO A 156 -19.68 25.09 0.26
N TRP A 157 -19.78 25.53 1.51
CA TRP A 157 -19.17 24.83 2.64
C TRP A 157 -19.60 23.37 2.71
N TRP A 158 -20.87 23.09 2.37
CA TRP A 158 -21.40 21.74 2.37
C TRP A 158 -20.75 20.83 1.34
N ASP A 159 -20.20 21.34 0.24
CA ASP A 159 -19.59 20.52 -0.82
C ASP A 159 -18.45 19.65 -0.29
N THR A 160 -17.78 20.08 0.77
CA THR A 160 -16.66 19.34 1.39
C THR A 160 -16.94 18.91 2.83
N HIS A 161 -17.84 19.58 3.56
CA HIS A 161 -18.05 19.37 5.00
C HIS A 161 -19.31 18.56 5.36
N THR A 162 -19.95 17.91 4.39
CA THR A 162 -21.08 17.00 4.65
C THR A 162 -20.58 15.71 5.33
N PRO A 163 -21.02 15.39 6.57
CA PRO A 163 -20.60 14.18 7.26
C PRO A 163 -20.94 12.90 6.50
N ILE A 164 -20.11 11.85 6.51
CA ILE A 164 -18.99 11.65 7.43
C ILE A 164 -17.67 12.27 6.95
N ASN A 165 -17.02 13.05 7.82
CA ASN A 165 -15.80 13.80 7.47
C ASN A 165 -14.51 13.02 7.73
N GLY A 166 -14.60 11.69 7.84
CA GLY A 166 -13.45 10.83 8.12
C GLY A 166 -13.81 9.48 8.73
N TYR A 167 -12.79 8.64 8.90
CA TYR A 167 -12.96 7.30 9.47
C TYR A 167 -13.48 7.38 10.91
N GLY A 168 -14.49 6.58 11.23
CA GLY A 168 -15.13 6.57 12.55
C GLY A 168 -15.91 7.84 12.90
N CYS A 169 -16.07 8.81 11.99
CA CYS A 169 -16.90 9.98 12.22
C CYS A 169 -18.38 9.58 12.35
N LYS A 170 -19.06 10.09 13.38
CA LYS A 170 -20.48 9.81 13.67
C LYS A 170 -21.35 11.07 13.62
N CYS A 171 -20.80 12.19 13.15
CA CYS A 171 -21.50 13.47 12.99
C CYS A 171 -22.62 13.34 11.95
N LYS A 172 -23.58 14.26 12.00
CA LYS A 172 -24.77 14.26 11.14
C LYS A 172 -25.04 15.65 10.58
N LYS A 173 -25.64 15.70 9.40
CA LYS A 173 -26.27 16.90 8.84
C LYS A 173 -27.79 16.77 8.97
N LEU A 174 -28.39 17.66 9.72
CA LEU A 174 -29.84 17.72 9.92
C LEU A 174 -30.40 18.87 9.09
N THR A 175 -31.65 18.79 8.63
CA THR A 175 -32.31 19.93 7.98
C THR A 175 -33.25 20.63 8.94
N ALA A 176 -33.37 21.94 8.81
CA ALA A 176 -34.21 22.79 9.64
C ALA A 176 -34.99 23.80 8.79
N SER A 177 -36.24 24.02 9.19
CA SER A 177 -37.01 25.21 8.80
C SER A 177 -36.71 26.36 9.77
N GLU A 178 -37.06 27.59 9.43
CA GLU A 178 -36.97 28.72 10.36
C GLU A 178 -37.72 28.47 11.68
N ARG A 179 -38.87 27.79 11.61
CA ARG A 179 -39.65 27.41 12.79
C ARG A 179 -38.85 26.47 13.70
N ASP A 180 -38.11 25.51 13.12
CA ASP A 180 -37.24 24.63 13.90
C ASP A 180 -36.09 25.38 14.54
N LEU A 181 -35.47 26.31 13.81
CA LEU A 181 -34.38 27.13 14.35
C LEU A 181 -34.86 27.93 15.56
N LYS A 182 -36.02 28.59 15.46
CA LYS A 182 -36.65 29.31 16.57
C LYS A 182 -36.90 28.39 17.77
N ARG A 183 -37.47 27.20 17.54
CA ARG A 183 -37.74 26.21 18.59
C ARG A 183 -36.47 25.70 19.26
N LEU A 184 -35.39 25.54 18.51
CA LEU A 184 -34.10 25.06 19.01
C LEU A 184 -33.21 26.18 19.59
N GLY A 185 -33.64 27.45 19.50
CA GLY A 185 -32.84 28.60 19.90
C GLY A 185 -31.59 28.81 19.04
N LEU A 186 -31.58 28.29 17.81
CA LEU A 186 -30.45 28.41 16.88
C LEU A 186 -30.67 29.54 15.89
N LYS A 187 -29.57 30.15 15.45
CA LYS A 187 -29.56 31.22 14.43
C LYS A 187 -28.70 30.78 13.26
N VAL A 188 -29.05 31.27 12.07
CA VAL A 188 -28.22 31.09 10.87
C VAL A 188 -26.87 31.74 11.11
N THR A 189 -25.81 30.98 10.86
CA THR A 189 -24.41 31.37 11.03
C THR A 189 -23.76 31.49 9.65
N ALA A 190 -22.83 32.43 9.50
CA ALA A 190 -21.96 32.43 8.32
C ALA A 190 -21.12 31.15 8.30
N ALA A 191 -20.90 30.59 7.11
CA ALA A 191 -20.03 29.44 6.94
C ALA A 191 -18.59 29.77 7.38
N PRO A 192 -17.92 28.88 8.14
CA PRO A 192 -16.52 29.06 8.49
C PRO A 192 -15.63 29.14 7.24
N ARG A 193 -14.56 29.95 7.30
CA ARG A 193 -13.56 29.99 6.24
C ARG A 193 -12.87 28.64 6.12
N VAL A 194 -12.93 28.05 4.93
CA VAL A 194 -12.22 26.81 4.62
C VAL A 194 -10.72 27.11 4.51
N THR A 195 -9.91 26.43 5.33
CA THR A 195 -8.45 26.44 5.22
C THR A 195 -7.98 25.04 4.91
N THR A 196 -6.95 24.91 4.07
CA THR A 196 -6.42 23.61 3.64
C THR A 196 -5.04 23.33 4.24
N TYR A 197 -4.63 22.07 4.20
CA TYR A 197 -3.25 21.64 4.41
C TYR A 197 -2.82 20.71 3.28
N GLU A 198 -1.52 20.65 3.04
CA GLU A 198 -0.94 19.72 2.09
C GLU A 198 -0.87 18.32 2.70
N TRP A 199 -1.60 17.40 2.10
CA TRP A 199 -1.45 15.97 2.36
C TRP A 199 -0.69 15.33 1.21
N ILE A 200 0.41 14.65 1.53
CA ILE A 200 1.25 13.96 0.55
C ILE A 200 0.88 12.48 0.59
N ASP A 201 0.44 11.92 -0.54
CA ASP A 201 0.34 10.47 -0.68
C ASP A 201 1.77 9.90 -0.60
N LYS A 202 2.03 9.11 0.45
CA LYS A 202 3.38 8.58 0.72
C LYS A 202 3.86 7.59 -0.34
N VAL A 203 2.95 7.03 -1.13
CA VAL A 203 3.24 6.04 -2.17
C VAL A 203 3.45 6.75 -3.51
N THR A 204 2.47 7.52 -3.99
CA THR A 204 2.55 8.20 -5.30
C THR A 204 3.38 9.48 -5.26
N GLY A 205 3.52 10.10 -4.09
CA GLY A 205 4.18 11.39 -3.92
C GLY A 205 3.33 12.59 -4.33
N GLU A 206 2.09 12.38 -4.78
CA GLU A 206 1.14 13.43 -5.14
C GLU A 206 0.78 14.28 -3.91
N VAL A 207 0.57 15.58 -4.15
CA VAL A 207 0.19 16.55 -3.11
C VAL A 207 -1.26 16.95 -3.30
N HIS A 208 -2.08 16.72 -2.28
CA HIS A 208 -3.48 17.11 -2.26
C HIS A 208 -3.72 18.22 -1.25
N GLN A 209 -4.55 19.19 -1.61
CA GLN A 209 -5.03 20.22 -0.69
C GLN A 209 -6.30 19.74 0.00
N ILE A 210 -6.22 19.44 1.30
CA ILE A 210 -7.32 18.88 2.09
C ILE A 210 -7.83 19.94 3.08
N PRO A 211 -9.15 20.17 3.18
CA PRO A 211 -9.71 21.02 4.23
C PRO A 211 -9.33 20.56 5.64
N LYS A 212 -8.96 21.50 6.51
CA LYS A 212 -8.68 21.19 7.91
C LYS A 212 -9.93 20.61 8.59
N GLY A 213 -9.70 19.58 9.42
CA GLY A 213 -10.76 18.85 10.11
C GLY A 213 -11.44 17.76 9.27
N ILE A 214 -11.04 17.54 8.02
CA ILE A 214 -11.55 16.45 7.18
C ILE A 214 -10.41 15.48 6.85
N ASP A 215 -10.67 14.17 6.98
CA ASP A 215 -9.69 13.15 6.61
C ASP A 215 -9.57 13.10 5.07
N PRO A 216 -8.35 12.88 4.51
CA PRO A 216 -8.16 12.82 3.06
C PRO A 216 -9.09 11.78 2.39
N GLY A 217 -9.73 12.17 1.28
CA GLY A 217 -10.68 11.32 0.56
C GLY A 217 -12.11 11.34 1.08
N PHE A 218 -12.41 12.08 2.16
CA PHE A 218 -13.76 12.36 2.67
C PHE A 218 -14.22 13.78 2.38
N ASP A 219 -13.41 14.58 1.69
CA ASP A 219 -13.65 15.98 1.37
C ASP A 219 -14.53 16.15 0.12
N TYR A 220 -15.70 15.52 0.16
CA TYR A 220 -16.74 15.60 -0.85
C TYR A 220 -18.12 15.31 -0.26
N THR A 221 -19.18 15.79 -0.90
CA THR A 221 -20.56 15.40 -0.58
C THR A 221 -20.97 14.23 -1.46
N PRO A 222 -21.37 13.08 -0.88
CA PRO A 222 -21.87 11.96 -1.66
C PRO A 222 -23.14 12.34 -2.43
N LYS A 223 -23.14 12.17 -3.76
CA LYS A 223 -24.28 12.49 -4.63
C LYS A 223 -24.76 11.25 -5.40
N SER A 224 -26.07 11.04 -5.46
CA SER A 224 -26.67 9.88 -6.14
C SER A 224 -26.97 10.09 -7.63
N SER A 225 -26.40 11.10 -8.31
CA SER A 225 -26.85 11.47 -9.66
C SER A 225 -26.58 10.38 -10.71
N ALA A 226 -27.61 9.95 -11.42
CA ALA A 226 -27.55 8.95 -12.50
C ALA A 226 -26.50 9.28 -13.59
N GLU A 227 -26.28 10.56 -13.85
CA GLU A 227 -25.30 11.08 -14.82
C GLU A 227 -23.84 10.76 -14.44
N LEU A 228 -23.55 10.61 -13.14
CA LEU A 228 -22.24 10.13 -12.65
C LEU A 228 -22.10 8.61 -12.81
N THR A 229 -23.20 7.85 -12.80
CA THR A 229 -23.20 6.40 -13.06
C THR A 229 -22.69 6.12 -14.46
N GLU A 230 -23.25 6.81 -15.45
CA GLU A 230 -22.94 6.60 -16.87
C GLU A 230 -21.50 7.03 -17.19
N LYS A 231 -21.07 8.19 -16.67
CA LYS A 231 -19.69 8.66 -16.78
C LYS A 231 -18.70 7.70 -16.10
N THR A 232 -19.04 7.13 -14.94
CA THR A 232 -18.16 6.17 -14.24
C THR A 232 -18.13 4.81 -14.93
N GLN A 233 -19.27 4.29 -15.40
CA GLN A 233 -19.31 3.06 -16.19
C GLN A 233 -18.54 3.22 -17.49
N ALA A 234 -18.65 4.37 -18.17
CA ALA A 234 -17.85 4.69 -19.34
C ALA A 234 -16.35 4.78 -19.01
N VAL A 235 -15.97 5.33 -17.85
CA VAL A 235 -14.58 5.33 -17.37
C VAL A 235 -14.11 3.92 -17.02
N VAL A 236 -14.93 3.07 -16.41
CA VAL A 236 -14.60 1.68 -16.05
C VAL A 236 -14.54 0.77 -17.28
N THR A 237 -15.36 1.00 -18.30
CA THR A 237 -15.32 0.23 -19.57
C THR A 237 -14.28 0.74 -20.57
N LYS A 238 -13.97 2.04 -20.62
CA LYS A 238 -12.83 2.58 -21.40
C LYS A 238 -11.47 2.25 -20.78
N LYS A 239 -11.50 1.71 -19.58
CA LYS A 239 -10.33 1.33 -18.84
C LYS A 239 -9.88 -0.06 -19.36
N THR A 240 -8.78 -0.11 -20.14
CA THR A 240 -7.86 -1.28 -20.34
C THR A 240 -7.78 -2.28 -19.17
N PRO A 241 -7.52 -3.58 -19.41
CA PRO A 241 -7.44 -4.59 -18.35
C PRO A 241 -6.50 -4.21 -17.20
N LEU A 242 -6.84 -4.60 -15.96
CA LEU A 242 -6.08 -4.25 -14.75
C LEU A 242 -4.59 -4.64 -14.86
N ALA A 243 -4.27 -5.76 -15.51
CA ALA A 243 -2.91 -6.21 -15.77
C ALA A 243 -2.05 -5.20 -16.56
N GLU A 244 -2.68 -4.36 -17.39
CA GLU A 244 -2.00 -3.32 -18.19
C GLU A 244 -1.94 -1.96 -17.47
N ARG A 245 -2.66 -1.81 -16.34
CA ARG A 245 -2.67 -0.60 -15.51
C ARG A 245 -1.79 -0.66 -14.29
N LEU A 246 -1.61 -1.86 -13.74
CA LEU A 246 -0.82 -2.03 -12.55
C LEU A 246 0.64 -1.77 -12.94
N ALA A 247 1.30 -0.89 -12.19
CA ALA A 247 2.75 -0.83 -12.22
C ALA A 247 3.28 -2.27 -12.05
N PRO A 248 4.29 -2.69 -12.81
CA PRO A 248 4.86 -4.03 -12.68
C PRO A 248 5.16 -4.30 -11.21
N ARG A 249 4.71 -5.45 -10.69
CA ARG A 249 4.90 -5.86 -9.29
C ARG A 249 5.86 -7.01 -9.19
N ILE A 250 7.09 -6.71 -9.58
CA ILE A 250 8.21 -7.66 -9.44
C ILE A 250 8.57 -7.83 -7.97
N VAL A 251 8.49 -6.74 -7.20
CA VAL A 251 8.64 -6.73 -5.74
C VAL A 251 7.29 -6.34 -5.14
N ASP A 252 6.62 -7.28 -4.49
CA ASP A 252 5.24 -7.09 -4.01
C ASP A 252 5.12 -6.01 -2.93
N HIS A 253 6.07 -5.99 -2.00
CA HIS A 253 6.08 -5.03 -0.90
C HIS A 253 7.48 -4.85 -0.29
N ALA A 254 7.73 -3.66 0.23
CA ALA A 254 8.94 -3.32 0.96
C ALA A 254 8.62 -2.24 2.00
N PHE A 255 9.12 -2.39 3.22
CA PHE A 255 9.04 -1.34 4.22
C PHE A 255 10.23 -0.39 4.03
N SER A 256 9.95 0.91 3.94
CA SER A 256 10.99 1.91 3.74
C SER A 256 10.76 3.17 4.57
N THR A 257 11.84 3.67 5.16
CA THR A 257 11.87 4.98 5.82
C THR A 257 12.43 6.07 4.91
N VAL A 258 12.78 5.74 3.67
CA VAL A 258 13.42 6.62 2.68
C VAL A 258 12.44 6.90 1.53
N LYS A 259 12.02 8.17 1.41
CA LYS A 259 11.12 8.63 0.34
C LYS A 259 11.69 8.26 -1.04
N GLY A 260 10.89 7.67 -1.92
CA GLY A 260 11.28 7.32 -3.29
C GLY A 260 12.17 6.07 -3.43
N VAL A 261 12.39 5.35 -2.33
CA VAL A 261 13.04 4.03 -2.29
C VAL A 261 12.01 3.06 -1.73
N GLY A 262 11.45 2.19 -2.56
CA GLY A 262 10.38 1.28 -2.15
C GLY A 262 10.06 0.25 -3.23
N ALA A 263 9.10 -0.63 -2.95
CA ALA A 263 8.74 -1.75 -3.82
C ALA A 263 8.28 -1.31 -5.22
N GLU A 264 7.44 -0.28 -5.31
CA GLU A 264 6.94 0.24 -6.59
C GLU A 264 8.09 0.82 -7.43
N SER A 265 8.87 1.74 -6.87
CA SER A 265 9.96 2.38 -7.61
C SER A 265 11.08 1.41 -7.99
N LEU A 266 11.26 0.34 -7.23
CA LEU A 266 12.17 -0.75 -7.57
C LEU A 266 11.60 -1.66 -8.67
N SER A 267 10.31 -1.98 -8.61
CA SER A 267 9.67 -2.83 -9.60
C SER A 267 9.60 -2.15 -10.97
N ASN A 268 9.34 -0.83 -11.00
CA ASN A 268 9.43 -0.04 -12.23
C ASN A 268 10.83 -0.13 -12.86
N LEU A 269 11.88 0.03 -12.04
CA LEU A 269 13.27 -0.08 -12.50
C LEU A 269 13.60 -1.47 -13.05
N LEU A 270 13.15 -2.54 -12.38
CA LEU A 270 13.39 -3.91 -12.83
C LEU A 270 12.61 -4.25 -14.10
N ALA A 271 11.41 -3.69 -14.26
CA ALA A 271 10.61 -3.89 -15.46
C ALA A 271 11.24 -3.26 -16.70
N GLU A 272 11.96 -2.15 -16.55
CA GLU A 272 12.73 -1.54 -17.65
C GLU A 272 13.84 -2.45 -18.19
N LEU A 273 14.30 -3.44 -17.42
CA LEU A 273 15.27 -4.44 -17.89
C LEU A 273 14.64 -5.47 -18.85
N ASP A 274 13.31 -5.67 -18.78
CA ASP A 274 12.49 -6.60 -19.57
C ASP A 274 13.21 -7.91 -19.96
N SER A 275 13.58 -8.70 -18.96
CA SER A 275 14.32 -9.95 -19.16
C SER A 275 13.57 -11.18 -18.63
N PRO A 276 13.74 -12.36 -19.24
CA PRO A 276 13.21 -13.62 -18.70
C PRO A 276 13.63 -13.88 -17.25
N GLN A 277 14.82 -13.44 -16.87
CA GLN A 277 15.38 -13.60 -15.53
C GLN A 277 14.63 -12.78 -14.49
N VAL A 278 14.23 -11.55 -14.83
CA VAL A 278 13.38 -10.73 -13.96
C VAL A 278 12.02 -11.40 -13.74
N LYS A 279 11.43 -11.99 -14.78
CA LYS A 279 10.15 -12.72 -14.67
C LYS A 279 10.28 -14.02 -13.86
N ALA A 280 11.37 -14.75 -14.03
CA ALA A 280 11.66 -15.94 -13.23
C ALA A 280 11.86 -15.58 -11.75
N PHE A 281 12.61 -14.52 -11.48
CA PHE A 281 12.83 -14.03 -10.14
C PHE A 281 11.56 -13.50 -9.47
N GLU A 282 10.70 -12.79 -10.20
CA GLU A 282 9.37 -12.38 -9.71
C GLU A 282 8.56 -13.58 -9.21
N LYS A 283 8.51 -14.66 -10.00
CA LYS A 283 7.81 -15.90 -9.60
C LYS A 283 8.42 -16.50 -8.34
N ALA A 284 9.76 -16.60 -8.28
CA ALA A 284 10.45 -17.12 -7.10
C ALA A 284 10.19 -16.26 -5.85
N LEU A 285 10.16 -14.93 -5.97
CA LEU A 285 9.83 -14.05 -4.84
C LEU A 285 8.41 -14.30 -4.32
N LYS A 286 7.43 -14.45 -5.21
CA LYS A 286 6.03 -14.71 -4.85
C LYS A 286 5.83 -16.03 -4.12
N SER A 287 6.59 -17.07 -4.47
CA SER A 287 6.48 -18.38 -3.83
C SER A 287 7.05 -18.44 -2.41
N HIS A 288 7.95 -17.52 -2.03
CA HIS A 288 8.73 -17.61 -0.78
C HIS A 288 8.52 -16.48 0.23
N ASP A 289 7.69 -15.47 -0.08
CA ASP A 289 7.38 -14.28 0.76
C ASP A 289 8.63 -13.62 1.39
N ILE A 290 9.65 -13.36 0.56
CA ILE A 290 10.88 -12.71 1.03
C ILE A 290 10.64 -11.20 1.19
N LYS A 291 10.63 -10.73 2.44
CA LYS A 291 10.36 -9.32 2.78
C LYS A 291 11.59 -8.44 2.60
N THR A 292 11.38 -7.14 2.38
CA THR A 292 12.46 -6.16 2.16
C THR A 292 12.33 -4.97 3.10
N LEU A 293 13.43 -4.56 3.74
CA LEU A 293 13.55 -3.29 4.48
C LEU A 293 14.57 -2.35 3.82
N PHE A 294 14.17 -1.11 3.55
CA PHE A 294 15.07 -0.01 3.19
C PHE A 294 15.14 1.00 4.33
N LEU A 295 16.25 0.98 5.08
CA LEU A 295 16.40 1.76 6.31
C LEU A 295 17.59 2.73 6.24
N LYS A 296 17.50 3.82 7.00
CA LYS A 296 18.61 4.78 7.15
C LYS A 296 19.65 4.21 8.10
N ALA A 297 20.90 4.61 7.93
CA ALA A 297 22.01 4.19 8.80
C ALA A 297 21.70 4.35 10.31
N GLY A 298 21.12 5.47 10.72
CA GLY A 298 20.78 5.73 12.12
C GLY A 298 19.71 4.79 12.71
N GLU A 299 18.91 4.14 11.87
CA GLU A 299 17.85 3.20 12.25
C GLU A 299 18.39 1.77 12.41
N LEU A 300 19.59 1.47 11.92
CA LEU A 300 20.21 0.15 11.99
C LEU A 300 21.05 -0.08 13.27
N SER A 301 21.30 0.96 14.08
CA SER A 301 22.25 0.89 15.21
C SER A 301 21.65 0.38 16.53
N GLY A 302 20.36 0.04 16.57
CA GLY A 302 19.65 -0.33 17.81
C GLY A 302 19.43 0.83 18.79
N GLY A 303 19.79 2.06 18.40
CA GLY A 303 19.60 3.28 19.20
C GLY A 303 18.17 3.82 19.18
N LYS A 304 18.01 5.09 19.60
CA LYS A 304 16.70 5.78 19.66
C LYS A 304 15.90 5.70 18.35
N LYS A 305 16.56 5.92 17.21
CA LYS A 305 15.91 5.89 15.89
C LYS A 305 15.46 4.49 15.48
N ALA A 306 16.22 3.46 15.83
CA ALA A 306 15.83 2.06 15.59
C ALA A 306 14.58 1.68 16.41
N ARG A 307 14.56 2.05 17.71
CA ARG A 307 13.40 1.82 18.58
C ARG A 307 12.14 2.53 18.11
N ALA A 308 12.29 3.74 17.54
CA ALA A 308 11.16 4.52 17.04
C ALA A 308 10.42 3.85 15.86
N ILE A 309 11.09 2.96 15.11
CA ILE A 309 10.47 2.24 13.98
C ILE A 309 10.24 0.74 14.28
N ALA A 310 10.60 0.28 15.48
CA ALA A 310 10.65 -1.15 15.78
C ALA A 310 9.27 -1.82 15.72
N GLU A 311 8.24 -1.15 16.22
CA GLU A 311 6.85 -1.64 16.16
C GLU A 311 6.33 -1.67 14.72
N ASP A 312 6.60 -0.62 13.94
CA ASP A 312 6.21 -0.55 12.52
C ASP A 312 6.91 -1.61 11.67
N VAL A 313 8.20 -1.89 11.96
CA VAL A 313 8.95 -2.96 11.30
C VAL A 313 8.40 -4.33 11.70
N GLU A 314 8.13 -4.59 12.98
CA GLU A 314 7.53 -5.87 13.39
C GLU A 314 6.13 -6.06 12.81
N ALA A 315 5.34 -4.99 12.75
CA ALA A 315 4.03 -4.98 12.12
C ALA A 315 4.08 -5.46 10.66
N TYR A 316 5.10 -5.03 9.92
CA TYR A 316 5.35 -5.45 8.54
C TYR A 316 5.91 -6.87 8.46
N LEU A 317 6.90 -7.20 9.29
CA LEU A 317 7.59 -8.49 9.22
C LEU A 317 6.77 -9.65 9.75
N GLN A 318 5.97 -9.44 10.79
CA GLN A 318 5.26 -10.49 11.53
C GLN A 318 6.21 -11.63 11.91
N SER A 319 7.41 -11.27 12.37
CA SER A 319 8.49 -12.22 12.58
C SER A 319 8.27 -13.11 13.81
N GLY A 320 7.43 -12.65 14.75
CA GLY A 320 7.19 -13.33 16.02
C GLY A 320 8.39 -13.28 16.96
N LYS A 321 9.42 -12.46 16.67
CA LYS A 321 10.58 -12.32 17.54
C LYS A 321 10.21 -11.57 18.83
N PRO A 322 10.70 -12.00 20.01
CA PRO A 322 10.47 -11.29 21.28
C PRO A 322 10.98 -9.84 21.27
N ASN A 323 12.01 -9.56 20.47
CA ASN A 323 12.54 -8.22 20.28
C ASN A 323 12.64 -7.91 18.78
N PRO A 324 11.79 -7.00 18.25
CA PRO A 324 11.79 -6.60 16.85
C PRO A 324 13.13 -6.10 16.32
N LEU A 325 13.96 -5.49 17.18
CA LEU A 325 15.26 -4.93 16.79
C LEU A 325 16.21 -6.00 16.26
N TRP A 326 16.03 -7.27 16.65
CA TRP A 326 16.89 -8.37 16.19
C TRP A 326 16.74 -8.65 14.69
N ASN A 327 15.64 -8.22 14.06
CA ASN A 327 15.42 -8.45 12.64
C ASN A 327 16.17 -7.45 11.73
N PHE A 328 16.62 -6.30 12.26
CA PHE A 328 17.09 -5.23 11.39
C PHE A 328 18.22 -4.36 11.96
N THR A 329 18.80 -4.73 13.10
CA THR A 329 19.92 -3.97 13.68
C THR A 329 21.25 -4.69 13.49
N THR A 330 22.32 -3.92 13.33
CA THR A 330 23.68 -4.43 13.20
C THR A 330 24.66 -3.57 13.99
N ARG A 331 25.69 -4.21 14.56
CA ARG A 331 26.77 -3.52 15.28
C ARG A 331 27.75 -2.81 14.33
N ARG A 332 27.70 -3.08 13.03
CA ARG A 332 28.67 -2.59 12.01
C ARG A 332 28.04 -1.66 10.96
N VAL A 333 27.09 -0.82 11.37
CA VAL A 333 26.31 0.09 10.48
C VAL A 333 27.16 0.86 9.45
N THR A 334 28.35 1.33 9.83
CA THR A 334 29.23 2.09 8.93
C THR A 334 29.78 1.25 7.78
N ARG A 335 30.01 -0.05 8.00
CA ARG A 335 30.58 -0.99 7.03
C ARG A 335 29.55 -1.87 6.31
N THR A 336 28.34 -1.96 6.84
CA THR A 336 27.28 -2.82 6.30
C THR A 336 26.33 -2.02 5.41
N ASN A 337 26.24 -2.37 4.13
CA ASN A 337 25.29 -1.75 3.19
C ASN A 337 24.00 -2.55 3.03
N GLY A 338 24.06 -3.85 3.25
CA GLY A 338 22.92 -4.75 3.35
C GLY A 338 23.29 -5.95 4.21
N PHE A 339 22.29 -6.70 4.66
CA PHE A 339 22.48 -7.98 5.32
C PHE A 339 21.18 -8.80 5.33
N THR A 340 21.36 -10.11 5.45
CA THR A 340 20.29 -11.08 5.65
C THR A 340 20.83 -12.29 6.44
N ALA A 341 19.97 -13.25 6.78
CA ALA A 341 20.36 -14.50 7.40
C ALA A 341 19.51 -15.67 6.88
N GLY A 342 20.07 -16.88 6.86
CA GLY A 342 19.36 -18.06 6.32
C GLY A 342 18.14 -18.52 7.11
N SER A 343 18.01 -18.10 8.38
CA SER A 343 16.80 -18.34 9.18
C SER A 343 15.73 -17.26 8.99
N TRP A 344 15.98 -16.25 8.15
CA TRP A 344 15.07 -15.15 7.89
C TRP A 344 14.43 -15.30 6.51
N ASN A 345 13.24 -14.74 6.35
CA ASN A 345 12.61 -14.45 5.05
C ASN A 345 12.67 -12.94 4.81
N LEU A 346 13.87 -12.36 4.91
CA LEU A 346 14.04 -10.92 5.00
C LEU A 346 15.39 -10.46 4.46
N VAL A 347 15.40 -9.39 3.68
CA VAL A 347 16.61 -8.62 3.35
C VAL A 347 16.53 -7.21 3.93
N VAL A 348 17.66 -6.73 4.48
CA VAL A 348 17.78 -5.38 5.03
C VAL A 348 18.82 -4.61 4.24
N VAL A 349 18.45 -3.44 3.72
CA VAL A 349 19.32 -2.63 2.86
C VAL A 349 19.38 -1.20 3.38
N LYS A 350 20.60 -0.67 3.46
CA LYS A 350 20.89 0.68 3.94
C LYS A 350 20.79 1.70 2.80
N ALA A 351 19.90 2.67 2.96
CA ALA A 351 19.70 3.78 2.03
C ALA A 351 19.89 5.14 2.72
N LYS A 352 20.37 6.13 1.97
CA LYS A 352 20.48 7.53 2.40
C LYS A 352 19.16 8.25 2.17
N ALA A 353 18.87 9.27 2.97
CA ALA A 353 17.67 10.08 2.79
C ALA A 353 17.57 10.77 1.41
N SER A 354 18.70 10.94 0.72
CA SER A 354 18.81 11.50 -0.63
C SER A 354 18.65 10.49 -1.77
N ASP A 355 18.64 9.18 -1.46
CA ASP A 355 18.52 8.14 -2.48
C ASP A 355 17.12 8.10 -3.06
N ARG A 356 17.02 7.89 -4.38
CA ARG A 356 15.77 7.80 -5.13
C ARG A 356 15.98 6.82 -6.27
N PHE A 357 15.12 5.81 -6.42
CA PHE A 357 15.23 4.87 -7.54
C PHE A 357 14.89 5.51 -8.90
N THR A 358 14.11 6.59 -8.91
CA THR A 358 13.88 7.40 -10.10
C THR A 358 15.12 8.11 -10.64
N LYS A 359 16.24 8.12 -9.90
CA LYS A 359 17.55 8.63 -10.36
C LYS A 359 18.45 7.52 -10.92
N VAL A 360 17.95 6.30 -11.03
CA VAL A 360 18.69 5.17 -11.57
C VAL A 360 18.12 4.86 -12.94
N ASP A 361 18.92 5.02 -13.98
CA ASP A 361 18.57 4.56 -15.32
C ASP A 361 18.93 3.06 -15.44
N ALA A 362 17.95 2.22 -15.78
CA ALA A 362 18.13 0.77 -15.82
C ALA A 362 19.22 0.33 -16.81
N ARG A 363 19.32 1.01 -17.96
CA ARG A 363 20.32 0.69 -18.99
C ARG A 363 21.73 1.06 -18.54
N GLN A 364 21.90 2.23 -17.92
CA GLN A 364 23.18 2.64 -17.35
C GLN A 364 23.60 1.69 -16.22
N LEU A 365 22.67 1.30 -15.34
CA LEU A 365 22.94 0.34 -14.28
C LEU A 365 23.42 -0.99 -14.89
N GLN A 366 22.68 -1.53 -15.86
CA GLN A 366 23.07 -2.75 -16.57
C GLN A 366 24.45 -2.61 -17.22
N GLN A 367 24.76 -1.48 -17.85
CA GLN A 367 26.09 -1.22 -18.43
C GLN A 367 27.20 -1.21 -17.36
N ALA A 368 26.95 -0.65 -16.18
CA ALA A 368 27.91 -0.66 -15.07
C ALA A 368 28.18 -2.10 -14.60
N ILE A 369 27.14 -2.94 -14.50
CA ILE A 369 27.29 -4.37 -14.16
C ILE A 369 28.03 -5.11 -15.28
N VAL A 370 27.69 -4.90 -16.55
CA VAL A 370 28.40 -5.47 -17.71
C VAL A 370 29.88 -5.13 -17.70
N ARG A 371 30.24 -3.89 -17.38
CA ARG A 371 31.66 -3.48 -17.24
C ARG A 371 32.34 -4.23 -16.10
N ALA A 372 31.64 -4.46 -14.99
CA ALA A 372 32.18 -5.24 -13.88
C ALA A 372 32.36 -6.72 -14.25
N ILE A 373 31.39 -7.33 -14.93
CA ILE A 373 31.47 -8.71 -15.45
C ILE A 373 32.69 -8.88 -16.36
N ARG A 374 32.92 -7.95 -17.30
CA ARG A 374 34.08 -8.00 -18.22
C ARG A 374 35.44 -7.93 -17.52
N LYS A 375 35.51 -7.31 -16.34
CA LYS A 375 36.72 -7.30 -15.52
C LYS A 375 36.80 -8.51 -14.59
N GLY A 376 35.77 -9.34 -14.53
CA GLY A 376 35.73 -10.55 -13.73
C GLY A 376 36.88 -11.49 -14.07
N GLY A 377 37.44 -12.16 -13.05
CA GLY A 377 38.59 -13.04 -13.24
C GLY A 377 39.92 -12.33 -13.54
N THR A 378 39.97 -10.99 -13.60
CA THR A 378 41.21 -10.20 -13.72
C THR A 378 41.60 -9.54 -12.40
N ASP A 379 42.85 -9.10 -12.27
CA ASP A 379 43.32 -8.34 -11.10
C ASP A 379 42.60 -6.98 -10.92
N ALA A 380 42.08 -6.45 -12.03
CA ALA A 380 41.33 -5.20 -12.10
C ALA A 380 39.84 -5.35 -11.75
N ARG A 381 39.39 -6.53 -11.30
CA ARG A 381 37.99 -6.76 -10.89
C ARG A 381 37.57 -5.82 -9.74
N TYR A 382 36.32 -5.38 -9.80
CA TYR A 382 35.73 -4.50 -8.78
C TYR A 382 35.63 -5.20 -7.42
N TRP A 383 35.56 -4.40 -6.34
CA TRP A 383 35.34 -4.94 -5.00
C TRP A 383 34.04 -5.74 -4.94
N SER A 384 32.91 -5.15 -5.36
CA SER A 384 31.61 -5.82 -5.52
C SER A 384 30.83 -5.18 -6.66
N PHE A 385 29.74 -5.81 -7.11
CA PHE A 385 28.85 -5.21 -8.10
C PHE A 385 28.21 -3.92 -7.58
N SER A 386 27.88 -3.86 -6.28
CA SER A 386 27.38 -2.65 -5.64
C SER A 386 28.38 -1.50 -5.69
N ALA A 387 29.67 -1.78 -5.48
CA ALA A 387 30.72 -0.77 -5.60
C ALA A 387 30.89 -0.29 -7.05
N ALA A 388 30.78 -1.19 -8.02
CA ALA A 388 30.80 -0.83 -9.44
C ALA A 388 29.61 0.09 -9.80
N ALA A 389 28.40 -0.28 -9.39
CA ALA A 389 27.19 0.52 -9.63
C ALA A 389 27.27 1.91 -8.98
N GLU A 390 27.79 2.03 -7.74
CA GLU A 390 28.00 3.34 -7.11
C GLU A 390 29.00 4.20 -7.88
N SER A 391 30.12 3.60 -8.31
CA SER A 391 31.22 4.32 -8.96
C SER A 391 30.87 4.86 -10.34
N HIS A 392 29.99 4.18 -11.09
CA HIS A 392 29.62 4.55 -12.45
C HIS A 392 28.34 5.36 -12.55
N LEU A 393 27.44 5.26 -11.55
CA LEU A 393 26.17 5.97 -11.54
C LEU A 393 26.05 6.85 -10.30
N ASN A 394 25.53 6.28 -9.19
CA ASN A 394 25.23 7.02 -7.97
C ASN A 394 24.92 6.08 -6.80
N SER A 395 24.73 6.65 -5.62
CA SER A 395 24.43 5.88 -4.40
C SER A 395 23.09 5.14 -4.45
N SER A 396 22.13 5.59 -5.27
CA SER A 396 20.85 4.88 -5.42
C SER A 396 21.02 3.60 -6.26
N ALA A 397 21.89 3.61 -7.27
CA ALA A 397 22.27 2.42 -8.03
C ALA A 397 22.98 1.38 -7.14
N ARG A 398 23.78 1.84 -6.16
CA ARG A 398 24.34 0.97 -5.11
C ARG A 398 23.24 0.28 -4.32
N VAL A 399 22.22 1.01 -3.87
CA VAL A 399 21.12 0.46 -3.05
C VAL A 399 20.39 -0.66 -3.81
N VAL A 400 20.08 -0.46 -5.09
CA VAL A 400 19.45 -1.49 -5.95
C VAL A 400 20.34 -2.73 -6.06
N THR A 401 21.63 -2.53 -6.32
CA THR A 401 22.56 -3.65 -6.51
C THR A 401 22.84 -4.39 -5.21
N THR A 402 22.87 -3.69 -4.08
CA THR A 402 22.99 -4.30 -2.75
C THR A 402 21.74 -5.11 -2.44
N TRP A 403 20.55 -4.58 -2.73
CA TRP A 403 19.32 -5.35 -2.60
C TRP A 403 19.33 -6.63 -3.43
N ALA A 404 19.76 -6.58 -4.69
CA ALA A 404 19.88 -7.76 -5.53
C ALA A 404 20.85 -8.79 -4.94
N HIS A 405 21.98 -8.33 -4.40
CA HIS A 405 22.93 -9.18 -3.68
C HIS A 405 22.30 -9.87 -2.45
N GLU A 406 21.63 -9.12 -1.57
CA GLU A 406 20.96 -9.71 -0.39
C GLU A 406 19.85 -10.70 -0.78
N MET A 407 19.15 -10.43 -1.88
CA MET A 407 18.17 -11.37 -2.44
C MET A 407 18.84 -12.66 -2.91
N GLY A 408 20.03 -12.56 -3.50
CA GLY A 408 20.83 -13.73 -3.88
C GLY A 408 21.19 -14.62 -2.69
N HIS A 409 21.49 -14.04 -1.53
CA HIS A 409 21.66 -14.83 -0.29
C HIS A 409 20.39 -15.58 0.10
N GLN A 410 19.23 -14.92 0.03
CA GLN A 410 17.94 -15.56 0.34
C GLN A 410 17.63 -16.71 -0.62
N VAL A 411 17.82 -16.51 -1.93
CA VAL A 411 17.71 -17.56 -2.95
C VAL A 411 18.65 -18.73 -2.61
N TYR A 412 19.92 -18.45 -2.31
CA TYR A 412 20.89 -19.48 -1.94
C TYR A 412 20.45 -20.30 -0.72
N TYR A 413 19.91 -19.64 0.31
CA TYR A 413 19.44 -20.32 1.52
C TYR A 413 18.19 -21.15 1.27
N LYS A 414 17.24 -20.66 0.45
CA LYS A 414 16.02 -21.39 0.08
C LYS A 414 16.30 -22.59 -0.82
N ALA A 415 17.30 -22.48 -1.68
CA ALA A 415 17.82 -23.58 -2.51
C ALA A 415 18.57 -24.65 -1.70
N GLY A 416 18.64 -24.54 -0.37
CA GLY A 416 19.33 -25.52 0.47
C GLY A 416 20.86 -25.39 0.46
N LYS A 417 21.39 -24.19 0.14
CA LYS A 417 22.83 -23.90 0.04
C LYS A 417 23.52 -24.85 -0.94
N PRO A 418 23.15 -24.80 -2.22
CA PRO A 418 23.67 -25.73 -3.21
C PRO A 418 25.18 -25.65 -3.32
N VAL A 419 25.81 -26.80 -3.60
CA VAL A 419 27.26 -26.87 -3.78
C VAL A 419 27.63 -26.16 -5.09
N ILE A 420 28.57 -25.22 -5.01
CA ILE A 420 29.06 -24.49 -6.19
C ILE A 420 29.90 -25.44 -7.06
N PRO A 421 29.74 -25.44 -8.40
CA PRO A 421 30.46 -26.35 -9.29
C PRO A 421 31.99 -26.20 -9.14
N PRO A 422 32.76 -27.30 -9.03
CA PRO A 422 34.21 -27.25 -8.85
C PRO A 422 34.97 -26.51 -9.97
N GLU A 423 34.41 -26.42 -11.18
CA GLU A 423 35.03 -25.66 -12.28
C GLU A 423 35.03 -24.14 -12.04
N VAL A 424 34.06 -23.60 -11.31
CA VAL A 424 33.94 -22.15 -11.03
C VAL A 424 34.31 -21.79 -9.59
N LYS A 425 34.13 -22.74 -8.65
CA LYS A 425 34.44 -22.55 -7.22
C LYS A 425 35.90 -22.19 -7.00
N GLY A 426 36.15 -21.04 -6.36
CA GLY A 426 37.49 -20.53 -6.03
C GLY A 426 38.33 -20.05 -7.22
N LYS A 427 37.91 -20.33 -8.47
CA LYS A 427 38.65 -19.99 -9.69
C LYS A 427 38.07 -18.81 -10.46
N GLN A 428 36.74 -18.64 -10.42
CA GLN A 428 36.03 -17.62 -11.20
C GLN A 428 35.04 -16.86 -10.31
N SER A 429 35.55 -15.91 -9.53
CA SER A 429 34.71 -14.88 -8.89
C SER A 429 34.80 -13.58 -9.67
N LEU A 430 33.64 -13.08 -10.11
CA LEU A 430 33.54 -11.84 -10.90
C LEU A 430 33.90 -10.59 -10.10
N THR A 431 33.85 -10.64 -8.77
CA THR A 431 34.24 -9.55 -7.88
C THR A 431 35.17 -10.04 -6.78
N ARG A 432 35.88 -9.13 -6.10
CA ARG A 432 36.75 -9.49 -4.97
C ARG A 432 35.91 -10.01 -3.79
N TYR A 433 34.74 -9.42 -3.57
CA TYR A 433 33.83 -9.76 -2.48
C TYR A 433 33.22 -11.15 -2.66
N GLY A 434 32.81 -11.51 -3.88
CA GLY A 434 32.29 -12.86 -4.18
C GLY A 434 33.31 -13.98 -4.01
N ALA A 435 34.61 -13.67 -3.87
CA ALA A 435 35.64 -14.68 -3.65
C ALA A 435 35.80 -15.08 -2.16
N THR A 436 35.04 -14.46 -1.25
CA THR A 436 35.24 -14.61 0.19
C THR A 436 34.70 -15.93 0.75
N ASN A 437 33.51 -16.36 0.33
CA ASN A 437 32.91 -17.65 0.70
C ASN A 437 31.79 -18.01 -0.29
N ASP A 438 31.27 -19.23 -0.18
CA ASP A 438 30.26 -19.77 -1.11
C ASP A 438 28.96 -18.94 -1.14
N SER A 439 28.48 -18.44 0.00
CA SER A 439 27.28 -17.59 0.02
C SER A 439 27.50 -16.24 -0.67
N GLU A 440 28.64 -15.60 -0.44
CA GLU A 440 28.99 -14.33 -1.07
C GLU A 440 29.26 -14.52 -2.57
N TRP A 441 29.82 -15.67 -2.95
CA TRP A 441 29.93 -16.08 -4.33
C TRP A 441 28.54 -16.14 -4.97
N PHE A 442 27.62 -16.93 -4.41
CA PHE A 442 26.28 -17.07 -5.00
C PHE A 442 25.56 -15.72 -5.09
N ALA A 443 25.57 -14.92 -4.02
CA ALA A 443 24.90 -13.63 -3.96
C ALA A 443 25.42 -12.61 -4.99
N GLU A 444 26.74 -12.51 -5.18
CA GLU A 444 27.32 -11.61 -6.19
C GLU A 444 26.99 -12.07 -7.61
N HIS A 445 27.07 -13.36 -7.91
CA HIS A 445 26.77 -13.89 -9.24
C HIS A 445 25.26 -13.84 -9.54
N PHE A 446 24.41 -14.00 -8.51
CA PHE A 446 22.98 -13.75 -8.62
C PHE A 446 22.67 -12.30 -8.96
N ALA A 447 23.33 -11.33 -8.32
CA ALA A 447 23.14 -9.91 -8.67
C ALA A 447 23.53 -9.62 -10.13
N ALA A 448 24.61 -10.24 -10.64
CA ALA A 448 25.01 -10.16 -12.04
C ALA A 448 23.98 -10.82 -12.98
N TRP A 449 23.45 -11.97 -12.60
CA TRP A 449 22.40 -12.68 -13.35
C TRP A 449 21.14 -11.82 -13.45
N LEU A 450 20.64 -11.29 -12.33
CA LEU A 450 19.40 -10.49 -12.32
C LEU A 450 19.53 -9.21 -13.16
N LEU A 451 20.67 -8.52 -13.08
CA LEU A 451 20.85 -7.21 -13.71
C LEU A 451 21.43 -7.26 -15.13
N ALA A 452 22.15 -8.34 -15.48
CA ALA A 452 22.91 -8.44 -16.73
C ALA A 452 23.10 -9.88 -17.24
N SER A 453 22.14 -10.79 -17.03
CA SER A 453 22.26 -12.22 -17.39
C SER A 453 22.71 -12.46 -18.83
N LYS A 454 22.22 -11.71 -19.82
CA LYS A 454 22.66 -11.90 -21.22
C LYS A 454 24.20 -11.85 -21.35
N LYS A 455 24.83 -10.84 -20.76
CA LYS A 455 26.30 -10.72 -20.82
C LYS A 455 27.00 -11.73 -19.92
N LEU A 456 26.39 -12.08 -18.79
CA LEU A 456 26.89 -13.14 -17.92
C LEU A 456 26.95 -14.47 -18.66
N GLY A 457 25.87 -14.89 -19.34
CA GLY A 457 25.81 -16.12 -20.12
C GLY A 457 26.78 -16.13 -21.30
N GLU A 458 27.00 -14.99 -21.96
CA GLU A 458 27.98 -14.88 -23.06
C GLU A 458 29.44 -15.12 -22.61
N LEU A 459 29.81 -14.71 -21.39
CA LEU A 459 31.20 -14.77 -20.91
C LEU A 459 31.47 -15.88 -19.90
N TYR A 460 30.46 -16.25 -19.12
CA TYR A 460 30.53 -17.19 -18.01
C TYR A 460 29.27 -18.09 -18.01
N PRO A 461 29.07 -18.91 -19.05
CA PRO A 461 27.84 -19.71 -19.22
C PRO A 461 27.58 -20.64 -18.04
N VAL A 462 28.62 -21.33 -17.53
CA VAL A 462 28.49 -22.22 -16.36
C VAL A 462 27.93 -21.49 -15.13
N ILE A 463 28.39 -20.26 -14.89
CA ILE A 463 27.89 -19.45 -13.76
C ILE A 463 26.43 -19.05 -14.02
N ASN A 464 26.13 -18.58 -15.23
CA ASN A 464 24.78 -18.16 -15.59
C ASN A 464 23.78 -19.31 -15.42
N ASP A 465 24.10 -20.48 -15.96
CA ASP A 465 23.22 -21.64 -16.00
C ASP A 465 23.02 -22.21 -14.60
N TYR A 466 24.10 -22.29 -13.81
CA TYR A 466 24.01 -22.71 -12.41
C TYR A 466 23.07 -21.81 -11.59
N ILE A 467 23.22 -20.48 -11.68
CA ILE A 467 22.32 -19.56 -10.96
C ILE A 467 20.89 -19.69 -11.49
N ASN A 468 20.74 -19.79 -12.82
CA ASN A 468 19.45 -19.95 -13.46
C ASN A 468 18.70 -21.17 -12.92
N ASP A 469 19.32 -22.34 -12.93
CA ASP A 469 18.71 -23.60 -12.49
C ASP A 469 18.20 -23.50 -11.05
N TRP A 470 18.97 -22.91 -10.14
CA TRP A 470 18.55 -22.75 -8.75
C TRP A 470 17.44 -21.73 -8.54
N VAL A 471 17.35 -20.69 -9.37
CA VAL A 471 16.21 -19.76 -9.32
C VAL A 471 14.95 -20.44 -9.85
N PHE A 472 15.05 -21.20 -10.94
CA PHE A 472 13.91 -21.92 -11.52
C PHE A 472 13.42 -23.06 -10.61
N ASN A 473 14.33 -23.78 -9.94
CA ASN A 473 13.98 -24.79 -8.93
C ASN A 473 13.19 -24.24 -7.73
N LEU A 474 13.17 -22.92 -7.51
CA LEU A 474 12.35 -22.30 -6.46
C LEU A 474 10.95 -21.91 -6.91
N ILE A 475 10.68 -21.98 -8.22
CA ILE A 475 9.39 -21.66 -8.84
C ILE A 475 8.48 -22.89 -8.85
N ASP A 476 9.06 -24.07 -9.10
CA ASP A 476 8.41 -25.39 -9.08
C ASP A 476 8.32 -25.96 -7.66
#